data_AF-A0A527GBR3-F1
#
_entry.id   AF-A0A527GBR3-F1
#
_cell.length_a   1.000
_cell.length_b   1.000
_cell.length_c   1.000
_cell.angle_alpha   90.00
_cell.angle_beta   90.00
_cell.angle_gamma   90.00
#
_symmetry.space_group_name_H-M   'P 1'
#
loop_
_entity.id
_entity.type
_entity.pdbx_description
1 polymer ?
#
loop_
_entity_poly.entity_id
_entity_poly.type
_entity_poly.pdbx_seq_one_letter_code
_entity_poly.pdbx_strand_id
1 'polypeptide(L)'
;YVILVVAQMPKFTGRYLSRNARATDQPVLVIFAVTLVVVGVAVISLFLLINQKDRSHPVELTFALLSIPLGWFTIHAMAALHYAHVYWMDGDAVDAETRKKIPVGGLLFPGDKRPEGWDFLYFSTVIGMTAQTADTNISTTHMRRVVLVHSILSFFFNTVIVAAAVNLAVSLGGP
;
A
#
# COMPACT_ATOMS: atom_id res chain seq x y z
N TYR A 1 -0.97 5.95 12.00
CA TYR A 1 -1.02 4.66 11.30
C TYR A 1 0.32 4.31 10.65
N VAL A 2 0.83 5.12 9.73
CA VAL A 2 2.15 4.92 9.06
C VAL A 2 3.27 4.50 10.01
N ILE A 3 3.46 5.26 11.10
CA ILE A 3 4.47 4.96 12.12
C ILE A 3 4.30 3.56 12.71
N LEU A 4 3.06 3.15 13.00
CA LEU A 4 2.77 1.83 13.57
C LEU A 4 3.14 0.72 12.59
N VAL A 5 2.80 0.87 11.31
CA VAL A 5 3.13 -0.14 10.30
C VAL A 5 4.63 -0.27 10.15
N VAL A 6 5.35 0.84 9.98
CA VAL A 6 6.82 0.84 9.83
C VAL A 6 7.50 0.25 11.07
N ALA A 7 7.04 0.61 12.27
CA ALA A 7 7.59 0.07 13.52
C ALA A 7 7.31 -1.44 13.70
N GLN A 8 6.27 -1.98 13.06
CA GLN A 8 5.94 -3.40 13.12
C GLN A 8 6.66 -4.24 12.06
N MET A 9 7.15 -3.64 10.96
CA MET A 9 7.84 -4.38 9.89
C MET A 9 8.96 -5.32 10.36
N PRO A 10 9.85 -4.94 11.31
CA PRO A 10 10.88 -5.84 11.83
C PRO A 10 10.33 -7.09 12.54
N LYS A 11 9.07 -7.06 13.02
CA LYS A 11 8.42 -8.20 13.67
C LYS A 11 7.83 -9.18 12.66
N PHE A 12 7.54 -8.73 11.45
CA PHE A 12 6.94 -9.52 10.37
C PHE A 12 7.97 -10.41 9.66
N THR A 13 8.65 -11.26 10.43
CA THR A 13 9.52 -12.30 9.88
C THR A 13 8.71 -13.33 9.08
N GLY A 14 9.34 -14.03 8.13
CA GLY A 14 8.65 -15.08 7.36
C GLY A 14 8.06 -16.20 8.23
N ARG A 15 8.65 -16.48 9.40
CA ARG A 15 8.11 -17.42 10.40
C ARG A 15 6.85 -16.87 11.08
N TYR A 16 6.84 -15.60 11.44
CA TYR A 16 5.66 -14.96 12.04
C TYR A 16 4.50 -14.93 11.05
N LEU A 17 4.74 -14.44 9.83
CA LEU A 17 3.72 -14.29 8.80
C LEU A 17 3.10 -15.64 8.39
N SER A 18 3.93 -16.66 8.18
CA SER A 18 3.43 -18.02 7.88
C SER A 18 2.58 -18.63 8.99
N ARG A 19 2.89 -18.37 10.27
CA ARG A 19 2.11 -18.90 11.39
C ARG A 19 0.79 -18.15 11.58
N ASN A 20 0.78 -16.86 11.27
CA ASN A 20 -0.35 -15.96 11.50
C ASN A 20 -1.16 -15.64 10.23
N ALA A 21 -0.90 -16.35 9.12
CA ALA A 21 -1.57 -16.13 7.84
C ALA A 21 -3.10 -16.08 8.01
N ARG A 22 -3.72 -17.10 8.60
CA ARG A 22 -5.18 -17.17 8.79
C ARG A 22 -5.78 -16.13 9.75
N ALA A 23 -4.98 -15.54 10.63
CA ALA A 23 -5.47 -14.59 11.63
C ALA A 23 -5.62 -13.15 11.09
N THR A 24 -5.12 -12.89 9.87
CA THR A 24 -5.05 -11.53 9.32
C THR A 24 -6.24 -11.19 8.41
N ASP A 25 -7.17 -12.11 8.19
CA ASP A 25 -7.95 -12.16 6.95
C ASP A 25 -9.31 -11.42 6.92
N GLN A 26 -9.71 -10.67 7.95
CA GLN A 26 -11.09 -10.10 7.97
C GLN A 26 -11.27 -8.62 8.35
N PRO A 27 -10.24 -7.77 8.29
CA PRO A 27 -10.51 -6.34 8.05
C PRO A 27 -9.66 -5.71 6.95
N VAL A 28 -8.72 -6.38 6.27
CA VAL A 28 -7.80 -5.69 5.34
C VAL A 28 -8.51 -5.05 4.14
N LEU A 29 -9.45 -5.75 3.48
CA LEU A 29 -10.23 -5.18 2.38
C LEU A 29 -11.15 -4.04 2.84
N VAL A 30 -11.74 -4.17 4.03
CA VAL A 30 -12.60 -3.13 4.63
C VAL A 30 -11.77 -1.90 4.98
N ILE A 31 -10.61 -2.07 5.63
CA ILE A 31 -9.69 -0.99 5.96
C ILE A 31 -9.15 -0.34 4.68
N PHE A 32 -8.86 -1.13 3.64
CA PHE A 32 -8.42 -0.62 2.35
C PHE A 32 -9.52 0.22 1.67
N ALA A 33 -10.76 -0.27 1.66
CA ALA A 33 -11.91 0.47 1.15
C ALA A 33 -12.18 1.76 1.95
N VAL A 34 -12.16 1.68 3.29
CA VAL A 34 -12.30 2.84 4.18
C VAL A 34 -11.18 3.86 3.94
N THR A 35 -9.95 3.41 3.77
CA THR A 35 -8.82 4.31 3.48
C THR A 35 -8.99 4.98 2.14
N LEU A 36 -9.44 4.25 1.10
CA LEU A 36 -9.71 4.82 -0.21
C LEU A 36 -10.78 5.92 -0.12
N VAL A 37 -11.84 5.69 0.65
CA VAL A 37 -12.88 6.71 0.92
C VAL A 37 -12.30 7.91 1.67
N VAL A 38 -11.55 7.69 2.76
CA VAL A 38 -10.95 8.76 3.56
C VAL A 38 -9.99 9.62 2.73
N VAL A 39 -9.15 8.99 1.90
CA VAL A 39 -8.27 9.70 0.97
C VAL A 39 -9.11 10.47 -0.05
N GLY A 40 -10.13 9.85 -0.66
CA GLY A 40 -10.99 10.52 -1.63
C GLY A 40 -11.65 11.77 -1.04
N VAL A 41 -12.17 11.68 0.18
CA VAL A 41 -12.73 12.82 0.92
C VAL A 41 -11.68 13.88 1.22
N ALA A 42 -10.48 13.50 1.66
CA ALA A 42 -9.39 14.44 1.93
C ALA A 42 -8.97 15.21 0.67
N VAL A 43 -8.88 14.51 -0.46
CA VAL A 43 -8.55 15.08 -1.77
C VAL A 43 -9.62 16.06 -2.23
N ILE A 44 -10.89 15.67 -2.17
CA ILE A 44 -12.01 16.55 -2.52
C ILE A 44 -12.00 17.79 -1.62
N SER A 45 -11.81 17.60 -0.32
CA SER A 45 -11.75 18.69 0.66
C SER A 45 -10.59 19.65 0.37
N LEU A 46 -9.42 19.14 -0.02
CA LEU A 46 -8.28 19.96 -0.45
C LEU A 46 -8.62 20.81 -1.67
N PHE A 47 -9.25 20.23 -2.69
CA PHE A 47 -9.66 20.97 -3.88
C PHE A 47 -10.70 22.05 -3.56
N LEU A 48 -11.62 21.77 -2.63
CA LEU A 48 -12.58 22.77 -2.17
C LEU A 48 -11.89 23.90 -1.40
N LEU A 49 -10.94 23.56 -0.51
CA LEU A 49 -10.23 24.54 0.32
C LEU A 49 -9.33 25.47 -0.52
N ILE A 50 -8.58 24.92 -1.49
CA ILE A 50 -7.71 25.74 -2.35
C ILE A 50 -8.53 26.65 -3.28
N ASN A 51 -9.72 26.23 -3.70
CA ASN A 51 -10.58 27.04 -4.57
C ASN A 51 -11.42 28.09 -3.81
N GLN A 52 -11.41 28.09 -2.47
CA GLN A 52 -12.03 29.17 -1.70
C GLN A 52 -11.13 30.41 -1.71
N LYS A 53 -11.72 31.57 -2.00
CA LYS A 53 -11.02 32.87 -2.08
C LYS A 53 -10.63 33.46 -0.71
N ASP A 54 -11.15 32.89 0.37
CA ASP A 54 -10.84 33.34 1.73
C ASP A 54 -9.54 32.72 2.23
N ARG A 55 -8.75 33.51 2.96
CA ARG A 55 -7.39 33.18 3.41
C ARG A 55 -7.36 31.84 4.16
N SER A 56 -7.01 30.76 3.46
CA SER A 56 -6.75 29.46 4.07
C SER A 56 -5.70 29.61 5.17
N HIS A 57 -6.01 29.20 6.40
CA HIS A 57 -5.06 29.25 7.50
C HIS A 57 -3.82 28.38 7.14
N PRO A 58 -2.57 28.87 7.31
CA PRO A 58 -1.36 28.14 6.93
C PRO A 58 -1.26 26.73 7.54
N VAL A 59 -1.87 26.56 8.72
CA VAL A 59 -1.96 25.28 9.43
C VAL A 59 -2.83 24.28 8.68
N GLU A 60 -4.01 24.69 8.21
CA GLU A 60 -4.93 23.82 7.46
C GLU A 60 -4.30 23.36 6.14
N LEU A 61 -3.65 24.29 5.43
CA LEU A 61 -2.92 23.97 4.22
C LEU A 61 -1.80 22.96 4.49
N THR A 62 -1.03 23.15 5.57
CA THR A 62 0.06 22.22 5.93
C THR A 62 -0.47 20.83 6.27
N PHE A 63 -1.54 20.71 7.06
CA PHE A 63 -2.17 19.43 7.37
C PHE A 63 -2.71 18.75 6.11
N ALA A 64 -3.38 19.51 5.24
CA ALA A 64 -3.93 18.98 4.00
C ALA A 64 -2.81 18.46 3.09
N LEU A 65 -1.70 19.21 2.97
CA LEU A 65 -0.53 18.78 2.18
C LEU A 65 0.16 17.53 2.75
N LEU A 66 0.35 17.46 4.07
CA LEU A 66 0.94 16.28 4.71
C LEU A 66 0.02 15.05 4.62
N SER A 67 -1.29 15.25 4.59
CA SER A 67 -2.26 14.15 4.52
C SER A 67 -2.11 13.33 3.22
N ILE A 68 -1.68 13.94 2.12
CA ILE A 68 -1.57 13.29 0.81
C ILE A 68 -0.48 12.21 0.79
N PRO A 69 0.82 12.50 1.04
CA PRO A 69 1.85 11.47 1.05
C PRO A 69 1.66 10.45 2.18
N LEU A 70 1.07 10.86 3.31
CA LEU A 70 0.74 9.94 4.41
C LEU A 70 -0.40 8.97 4.02
N GLY A 71 -1.42 9.46 3.34
CA GLY A 71 -2.51 8.65 2.79
C GLY A 71 -2.02 7.68 1.73
N TRP A 72 -1.17 8.18 0.82
CA TRP A 72 -0.49 7.37 -0.21
C TRP A 72 0.28 6.21 0.42
N PHE A 73 1.18 6.52 1.37
CA PHE A 73 1.97 5.48 2.02
C PHE A 73 1.10 4.50 2.82
N THR A 74 0.02 4.98 3.43
CA THR A 74 -0.93 4.13 4.16
C THR A 74 -1.57 3.07 3.25
N ILE A 75 -1.97 3.44 2.03
CA ILE A 75 -2.51 2.50 1.04
C ILE A 75 -1.48 1.42 0.69
N HIS A 76 -0.23 1.80 0.42
CA HIS A 76 0.82 0.84 0.06
C HIS A 76 1.25 -0.03 1.25
N ALA A 77 1.29 0.54 2.46
CA ALA A 77 1.50 -0.21 3.70
C ALA A 77 0.45 -1.33 3.89
N MET A 78 -0.83 -1.03 3.61
CA MET A 78 -1.89 -2.05 3.71
C MET A 78 -1.82 -3.08 2.59
N ALA A 79 -1.54 -2.65 1.36
CA ALA A 79 -1.38 -3.57 0.25
C ALA A 79 -0.19 -4.53 0.49
N ALA A 80 0.87 -4.07 1.16
CA ALA A 80 1.98 -4.94 1.59
C ALA A 80 1.52 -6.04 2.54
N LEU A 81 0.72 -5.69 3.56
CA LEU A 81 0.15 -6.67 4.49
C LEU A 81 -0.80 -7.63 3.77
N HIS A 82 -1.57 -7.13 2.80
CA HIS A 82 -2.44 -7.97 1.98
C HIS A 82 -1.66 -8.94 1.10
N TYR A 83 -0.56 -8.50 0.47
CA TYR A 83 0.33 -9.39 -0.28
C TYR A 83 0.96 -10.45 0.61
N ALA A 84 1.43 -10.07 1.80
CA ALA A 84 1.95 -11.03 2.78
C ALA A 84 0.89 -12.07 3.16
N HIS A 85 -0.34 -11.62 3.40
CA HIS A 85 -1.45 -12.51 3.68
C HIS A 85 -1.72 -13.50 2.55
N VAL A 86 -1.92 -13.01 1.33
CA VAL A 86 -2.19 -13.84 0.14
C VAL A 86 -1.03 -14.79 -0.15
N TYR A 87 0.21 -14.34 0.05
CA TYR A 87 1.40 -15.16 -0.13
C TYR A 87 1.45 -16.31 0.86
N TRP A 88 1.25 -16.04 2.15
CA TRP A 88 1.41 -17.01 3.23
C TRP A 88 0.17 -17.86 3.50
N MET A 89 -0.91 -17.66 2.75
CA MET A 89 -2.10 -18.50 2.82
C MET A 89 -1.74 -19.96 2.50
N ASP A 90 -2.32 -20.91 3.24
CA ASP A 90 -2.04 -22.34 3.05
C ASP A 90 -2.47 -22.79 1.65
N GLY A 91 -1.53 -23.28 0.85
CA GLY A 91 -1.82 -23.94 -0.43
C GLY A 91 -2.26 -25.39 -0.26
N ASP A 92 -2.62 -26.02 -1.38
CA ASP A 92 -3.07 -27.42 -1.40
C ASP A 92 -1.90 -28.41 -1.31
N ALA A 93 -0.69 -27.98 -1.68
CA ALA A 93 0.50 -28.82 -1.63
C ALA A 93 1.06 -28.92 -0.20
N VAL A 94 1.56 -30.09 0.16
CA VAL A 94 2.22 -30.37 1.44
C VAL A 94 3.69 -30.69 1.17
N ASP A 95 4.57 -30.03 1.91
CA ASP A 95 6.00 -30.27 1.87
C ASP A 95 6.30 -31.68 2.42
N ALA A 96 6.99 -32.49 1.62
CA ALA A 96 7.20 -33.91 1.90
C ALA A 96 8.10 -34.16 3.12
N GLU A 97 9.05 -33.27 3.42
CA GLU A 97 9.96 -33.40 4.56
C GLU A 97 9.33 -32.88 5.86
N THR A 98 8.73 -31.69 5.82
CA THR A 98 8.23 -31.00 7.01
C THR A 98 6.78 -31.33 7.34
N ARG A 99 6.07 -32.00 6.42
CA ARG A 99 4.62 -32.27 6.47
C ARG A 99 3.76 -31.01 6.71
N LYS A 100 4.28 -29.84 6.34
CA LYS A 100 3.57 -28.55 6.43
C LYS A 100 3.00 -28.18 5.07
N LYS A 101 1.87 -27.48 5.07
CA LYS A 101 1.32 -26.92 3.83
C LYS A 101 2.29 -25.89 3.25
N ILE A 102 2.53 -25.99 1.95
CA ILE A 102 3.32 -25.03 1.19
C ILE A 102 2.43 -23.79 0.99
N PRO A 103 2.95 -22.58 1.25
CA PRO A 103 2.20 -21.35 0.99
C PRO A 103 1.79 -21.24 -0.48
N VAL A 104 0.65 -20.60 -0.76
CA VAL A 104 0.18 -20.30 -2.12
C VAL A 104 1.24 -19.53 -2.92
N GLY A 105 2.00 -18.66 -2.24
CA GLY A 105 3.06 -17.86 -2.85
C GLY A 105 2.50 -16.80 -3.80
N GLY A 106 3.05 -16.73 -5.01
CA GLY A 106 2.61 -15.76 -6.03
C GLY A 106 3.55 -14.58 -6.26
N LEU A 107 4.51 -14.35 -5.37
CA LEU A 107 5.61 -13.41 -5.54
C LEU A 107 6.94 -14.15 -5.44
N LEU A 108 7.88 -13.87 -6.34
CA LEU A 108 9.20 -14.48 -6.40
C LEU A 108 10.22 -13.39 -6.09
N PHE A 109 10.55 -13.24 -4.81
CA PHE A 109 11.60 -12.35 -4.37
C PHE A 109 12.97 -12.94 -4.68
N PRO A 110 13.98 -12.11 -5.01
CA PRO A 110 15.32 -12.62 -5.27
C PRO A 110 15.98 -13.15 -4.00
N GLY A 111 16.74 -14.22 -4.16
CA GLY A 111 17.41 -14.93 -3.07
C GLY A 111 16.50 -15.98 -2.42
N ASP A 112 17.11 -17.05 -1.92
CA ASP A 112 16.40 -18.22 -1.37
C ASP A 112 15.89 -18.00 0.07
N LYS A 113 15.71 -16.74 0.49
CA LYS A 113 15.23 -16.40 1.83
C LYS A 113 13.70 -16.37 1.85
N ARG A 114 13.12 -16.73 2.99
CA ARG A 114 11.67 -16.60 3.21
C ARG A 114 11.32 -15.11 3.27
N PRO A 115 10.33 -14.64 2.50
CA PRO A 115 10.01 -13.22 2.47
C PRO A 115 9.45 -12.73 3.79
N GLU A 116 9.87 -11.53 4.16
CA GLU A 116 9.50 -10.82 5.39
C GLU A 116 8.69 -9.57 5.05
N GLY A 117 8.19 -8.88 6.08
CA GLY A 117 7.35 -7.70 5.91
C GLY A 117 7.97 -6.62 5.01
N TRP A 118 9.30 -6.45 5.09
CA TRP A 118 10.03 -5.49 4.26
C TRP A 118 9.99 -5.84 2.77
N ASP A 119 10.00 -7.11 2.39
CA ASP A 119 9.94 -7.54 1.00
C ASP A 119 8.57 -7.17 0.39
N PHE A 120 7.49 -7.43 1.14
CA PHE A 120 6.14 -7.04 0.72
C PHE A 120 5.95 -5.52 0.70
N LEU A 121 6.52 -4.80 1.67
CA LEU A 121 6.46 -3.33 1.71
C LEU A 121 7.23 -2.70 0.55
N TYR A 122 8.42 -3.24 0.24
CA TYR A 122 9.20 -2.86 -0.93
C TYR A 122 8.38 -3.06 -2.22
N PHE A 123 7.89 -4.27 -2.46
CA PHE A 123 7.10 -4.58 -3.65
C PHE A 123 5.85 -3.69 -3.78
N SER A 124 5.11 -3.51 -2.68
CA SER A 124 3.93 -2.66 -2.64
C SER A 124 4.23 -1.19 -2.93
N THR A 125 5.32 -0.66 -2.39
CA THR A 125 5.73 0.73 -2.60
C THR A 125 6.20 0.95 -4.04
N VAL A 126 6.89 -0.03 -4.64
CA VAL A 126 7.30 0.02 -6.05
C VAL A 126 6.08 0.12 -6.98
N ILE A 127 5.05 -0.70 -6.73
CA ILE A 127 3.75 -0.58 -7.43
C ILE A 127 3.12 0.80 -7.19
N GLY A 128 3.18 1.30 -5.95
CA GLY A 128 2.66 2.62 -5.58
C GLY A 128 3.33 3.78 -6.32
N MET A 129 4.64 3.71 -6.50
CA MET A 129 5.42 4.68 -7.26
C MET A 129 5.20 4.54 -8.77
N THR A 130 4.42 3.56 -9.22
CA THR A 130 4.26 3.20 -10.64
C THR A 130 5.60 2.90 -11.33
N ALA A 131 6.59 2.45 -10.56
CA ALA A 131 7.88 2.02 -11.07
C ALA A 131 7.81 0.50 -11.34
N GLN A 132 8.24 0.05 -12.52
CA GLN A 132 8.27 -1.38 -12.85
C GLN A 132 9.59 -2.05 -12.45
N THR A 133 10.46 -1.37 -11.69
CA THR A 133 11.78 -1.86 -11.28
C THR A 133 11.72 -2.69 -9.99
N ALA A 134 10.68 -3.52 -9.82
CA ALA A 134 10.71 -4.54 -8.77
C ALA A 134 11.52 -5.72 -9.32
N ASP A 135 12.55 -6.14 -8.60
CA ASP A 135 13.27 -7.41 -8.82
C ASP A 135 12.43 -8.66 -8.47
N THR A 136 11.12 -8.49 -8.33
CA THR A 136 10.16 -9.48 -7.85
C THR A 136 9.19 -9.90 -8.95
N ASN A 137 9.21 -11.17 -9.34
CA ASN A 137 8.31 -11.70 -10.36
C ASN A 137 6.99 -12.21 -9.78
N ILE A 138 5.88 -12.11 -10.53
CA ILE A 138 4.56 -12.60 -10.11
C ILE A 138 4.29 -13.97 -10.74
N SER A 139 4.19 -15.03 -9.92
CA SER A 139 4.07 -16.41 -10.42
C SER A 139 2.64 -16.91 -10.58
N THR A 140 1.68 -16.42 -9.79
CA THR A 140 0.29 -16.93 -9.81
C THR A 140 -0.69 -15.92 -10.42
N THR A 141 -1.72 -16.44 -11.10
CA THR A 141 -2.79 -15.60 -11.67
C THR A 141 -3.63 -14.92 -10.59
N HIS A 142 -3.81 -15.55 -9.43
CA HIS A 142 -4.47 -14.93 -8.28
C HIS A 142 -3.71 -13.67 -7.82
N MET A 143 -2.39 -13.77 -7.62
CA MET A 143 -1.57 -12.61 -7.24
C MET A 143 -1.58 -11.52 -8.32
N ARG A 144 -1.55 -11.89 -9.62
CA ARG A 144 -1.70 -10.92 -10.73
C ARG A 144 -2.99 -10.10 -10.64
N ARG A 145 -4.12 -10.70 -10.25
CA ARG A 145 -5.39 -9.98 -10.07
C ARG A 145 -5.32 -8.98 -8.91
N VAL A 146 -4.72 -9.37 -7.79
CA VAL A 146 -4.51 -8.46 -6.64
C VAL A 146 -3.61 -7.29 -7.04
N VAL A 147 -2.49 -7.57 -7.70
CA VAL A 147 -1.56 -6.54 -8.18
C VAL A 147 -2.23 -5.61 -9.18
N LEU A 148 -3.06 -6.13 -10.10
CA LEU A 148 -3.78 -5.31 -11.07
C LEU A 148 -4.69 -4.28 -10.40
N VAL A 149 -5.48 -4.69 -9.41
CA VAL A 149 -6.36 -3.78 -8.66
C VAL A 149 -5.54 -2.70 -7.96
N HIS A 150 -4.46 -3.10 -7.27
CA HIS A 150 -3.57 -2.15 -6.60
C HIS A 150 -2.92 -1.17 -7.59
N SER A 151 -2.41 -1.64 -8.74
CA SER A 151 -1.79 -0.79 -9.76
C SER A 151 -2.74 0.25 -10.34
N ILE A 152 -4.00 -0.13 -10.63
CA ILE A 152 -5.02 0.82 -11.13
C ILE A 152 -5.27 1.92 -10.09
N LEU A 153 -5.40 1.54 -8.82
CA LEU A 153 -5.60 2.49 -7.73
C LEU A 153 -4.40 3.42 -7.54
N SER A 154 -3.17 2.87 -7.58
CA SER A 154 -1.93 3.64 -7.49
C SER A 154 -1.82 4.68 -8.60
N PHE A 155 -2.19 4.32 -9.84
CA PHE A 155 -2.18 5.23 -10.99
C PHE A 155 -3.08 6.46 -10.76
N PHE A 156 -4.33 6.25 -10.34
CA PHE A 156 -5.25 7.36 -10.06
C PHE A 156 -4.81 8.18 -8.85
N PHE A 157 -4.27 7.55 -7.81
CA PHE A 157 -3.73 8.26 -6.65
C PHE A 157 -2.57 9.19 -7.07
N ASN A 158 -1.61 8.70 -7.87
CA ASN A 158 -0.50 9.53 -8.35
C ASN A 158 -1.00 10.73 -9.18
N THR A 159 -2.05 10.54 -9.97
CA THR A 159 -2.69 11.65 -10.72
C THR A 159 -3.22 12.73 -9.76
N VAL A 160 -3.84 12.32 -8.66
CA VAL A 160 -4.32 13.23 -7.62
C VAL A 160 -3.18 13.98 -6.92
N ILE A 161 -2.08 13.29 -6.59
CA ILE A 161 -0.89 13.92 -5.99
C ILE A 161 -0.36 15.03 -6.90
N VAL A 162 -0.22 14.72 -8.19
CA VAL A 162 0.26 15.70 -9.18
C VAL A 162 -0.69 16.88 -9.29
N ALA A 163 -2.01 16.63 -9.39
CA ALA A 163 -3.01 17.69 -9.49
C ALA A 163 -3.01 18.60 -8.24
N ALA A 164 -2.90 18.03 -7.04
CA ALA A 164 -2.78 18.78 -5.80
C ALA A 164 -1.50 19.62 -5.75
N ALA A 165 -0.37 19.06 -6.17
CA ALA A 165 0.92 19.76 -6.22
C ALA A 165 0.90 20.95 -7.21
N VAL A 166 0.32 20.76 -8.39
CA VAL A 166 0.15 21.84 -9.39
C VAL A 166 -0.77 22.93 -8.84
N ASN A 167 -1.91 22.56 -8.25
CA ASN A 167 -2.85 23.53 -7.70
C ASN A 167 -2.22 24.37 -6.57
N LEU A 168 -1.43 23.74 -5.71
CA LEU A 168 -0.64 24.43 -4.69
C LEU A 168 0.36 25.41 -5.32
N ALA A 169 1.11 24.98 -6.34
CA ALA A 169 2.10 25.82 -6.99
C ALA A 169 1.46 27.08 -7.62
N VAL A 170 0.28 26.92 -8.23
CA VAL A 170 -0.51 28.04 -8.77
C VAL A 170 -1.01 28.96 -7.66
N SER A 171 -1.49 28.40 -6.55
CA SER A 171 -1.98 29.20 -5.41
C SER A 171 -0.87 29.99 -4.71
N LEU A 172 0.36 29.49 -4.67
CA LEU A 172 1.51 30.16 -4.03
C LEU A 172 2.29 31.08 -4.98
N GLY A 173 2.27 30.78 -6.29
CA GLY A 173 3.00 31.52 -7.33
C GLY A 173 2.13 32.46 -8.17
N GLY A 174 0.82 32.50 -7.93
CA GLY A 174 -0.08 33.45 -8.58
C GLY A 174 0.21 34.89 -8.13
N PRO A 175 0.27 35.86 -9.06
CA PRO A 175 0.49 37.27 -8.73
C PRO A 175 -0.63 37.89 -7.88
#